data_AF-A0AAU6HQ79-F1
#
_entry.id   AF-A0AAU6HQ79-F1
#
_cell.length_a   1.000
_cell.length_b   1.000
_cell.length_c   1.000
_cell.angle_alpha   90.00
_cell.angle_beta   90.00
_cell.angle_gamma   90.00
#
_symmetry.space_group_name_H-M   'P 1'
#
loop_
_entity.id
_entity.type
_entity.pdbx_description
1 polymer ?
#
loop_
_entity_poly.entity_id
_entity_poly.type
_entity_poly.pdbx_seq_one_letter_code
_entity_poly.pdbx_strand_id
1 'polypeptide(L)'
;MPHAPARRAVPVTAAALLLPLALSAAAPAGADTSTAAVRVAVTGGSYTASVGLVRTGPRSLFGGLYCAADGVSPTPLTALVDADRIYGLGGVRASWDTATQDYVVTEIHGDVADSTKKWNAYVNEKKITTGPCHTAIKGGDKVRWTLEAVSGAASGTGTAERPPRRRRER
;
A
#
# COMPACT_ATOMS: atom_id res chain seq x y z
N MET A 1 9.97 50.16 73.85
CA MET A 1 8.60 50.72 73.89
C MET A 1 7.91 50.42 72.58
N PRO A 2 6.61 50.06 72.61
CA PRO A 2 5.94 49.31 71.55
C PRO A 2 5.21 50.22 70.55
N HIS A 3 5.17 49.81 69.29
CA HIS A 3 4.18 50.30 68.33
C HIS A 3 3.30 49.12 67.91
N ALA A 4 2.04 49.16 68.35
CA ALA A 4 0.97 48.30 67.85
C ALA A 4 0.55 48.77 66.45
N PRO A 5 -0.03 47.86 65.65
CA PRO A 5 -1.26 48.24 64.97
C PRO A 5 -2.40 47.21 65.13
N ALA A 6 -3.51 47.77 65.62
CA ALA A 6 -4.90 47.55 65.23
C ALA A 6 -5.34 46.18 64.68
N ARG A 7 -6.14 45.49 65.51
CA ARG A 7 -7.10 44.48 65.08
C ARG A 7 -8.21 45.11 64.25
N ARG A 8 -8.46 44.58 63.05
CA ARG A 8 -9.78 44.63 62.40
C ARG A 8 -10.20 43.23 62.01
N ALA A 9 -11.31 42.80 62.60
CA ALA A 9 -12.07 41.63 62.18
C ALA A 9 -13.01 42.00 61.01
N VAL A 10 -13.76 41.01 60.53
CA VAL A 10 -14.94 41.04 59.62
C VAL A 10 -14.60 40.56 58.20
N PRO A 11 -15.43 39.70 57.56
CA PRO A 11 -16.07 38.46 58.03
C PRO A 11 -15.74 37.28 57.08
N VAL A 12 -16.02 36.05 57.52
CA VAL A 12 -16.00 34.86 56.65
C VAL A 12 -17.26 34.88 55.78
N THR A 13 -17.12 35.09 54.48
CA THR A 13 -18.15 34.83 53.48
C THR A 13 -17.86 33.51 52.77
N ALA A 14 -18.79 32.58 52.96
CA ALA A 14 -18.83 31.30 52.29
C ALA A 14 -19.27 31.44 50.82
N ALA A 15 -18.89 30.42 50.04
CA ALA A 15 -19.53 29.95 48.80
C ALA A 15 -19.39 30.80 47.53
N ALA A 16 -18.51 30.35 46.63
CA ALA A 16 -18.90 30.02 45.26
C ALA A 16 -17.79 29.17 44.61
N LEU A 17 -18.01 27.86 44.51
CA LEU A 17 -17.25 26.97 43.63
C LEU A 17 -17.47 27.44 42.18
N LEU A 18 -16.51 28.17 41.64
CA LEU A 18 -16.43 28.47 40.21
C LEU A 18 -15.97 27.19 39.50
N LEU A 19 -16.93 26.45 38.95
CA LEU A 19 -16.67 25.40 37.97
C LEU A 19 -15.98 26.04 36.75
N PRO A 20 -14.78 25.58 36.34
CA PRO A 20 -14.27 25.93 35.03
C PRO A 20 -15.12 25.20 33.98
N LEU A 21 -15.96 25.95 33.26
CA LEU A 21 -16.53 25.53 31.99
C LEU A 21 -15.37 25.40 30.99
N ALA A 22 -14.75 24.23 30.99
CA ALA A 22 -13.86 23.81 29.92
C ALA A 22 -14.69 23.77 28.64
N LEU A 23 -14.54 24.80 27.81
CA LEU A 23 -14.96 24.77 26.42
C LEU A 23 -14.14 23.66 25.75
N SER A 24 -14.67 22.44 25.74
CA SER A 24 -14.20 21.37 24.88
C SER A 24 -14.40 21.85 23.45
N ALA A 25 -13.36 22.47 22.88
CA ALA A 25 -13.23 22.60 21.45
C ALA A 25 -13.31 21.17 20.89
N ALA A 26 -14.44 20.86 20.24
CA ALA A 26 -14.58 19.63 19.49
C ALA A 26 -13.37 19.55 18.56
N ALA A 27 -12.55 18.52 18.74
CA ALA A 27 -11.50 18.22 17.78
C ALA A 27 -12.14 18.22 16.39
N PRO A 28 -11.57 18.92 15.40
CA PRO A 28 -12.10 18.86 14.05
C PRO A 28 -12.21 17.39 13.68
N ALA A 29 -13.43 16.97 13.29
CA ALA A 29 -13.68 15.63 12.80
C ALA A 29 -12.57 15.32 11.80
N GLY A 30 -11.76 14.32 12.16
CA GLY A 30 -10.53 13.99 11.46
C GLY A 30 -10.80 13.84 9.98
N ALA A 31 -9.87 14.32 9.16
CA ALA A 31 -9.83 14.04 7.74
C ALA A 31 -10.22 12.57 7.52
N ASP A 32 -11.30 12.33 6.77
CA ASP A 32 -11.67 11.00 6.30
C ASP A 32 -10.47 10.48 5.50
N THR A 33 -9.55 9.80 6.17
CA THR A 33 -8.48 9.07 5.51
C THR A 33 -9.20 8.00 4.72
N SER A 34 -9.30 8.18 3.40
CA SER A 34 -10.07 7.26 2.58
C SER A 34 -9.37 5.89 2.68
N THR A 35 -10.05 4.96 3.35
CA THR A 35 -9.52 3.63 3.58
C THR A 35 -10.39 2.62 2.87
N ALA A 36 -9.77 1.61 2.29
CA ALA A 36 -10.44 0.54 1.57
C ALA A 36 -10.06 -0.80 2.18
N ALA A 37 -11.03 -1.71 2.27
CA ALA A 37 -10.81 -3.09 2.64
C ALA A 37 -10.89 -3.96 1.38
N VAL A 38 -9.76 -4.50 0.92
CA VAL A 38 -9.63 -5.23 -0.35
C VAL A 38 -9.07 -6.63 -0.15
N ARG A 39 -9.22 -7.50 -1.14
CA ARG A 39 -8.53 -8.80 -1.17
C ARG A 39 -7.29 -8.68 -2.04
N VAL A 40 -6.17 -9.23 -1.58
CA VAL A 40 -4.90 -9.19 -2.33
C VAL A 40 -4.47 -10.60 -2.71
N ALA A 41 -4.07 -10.78 -3.96
CA ALA A 41 -3.46 -12.01 -4.45
C ALA A 41 -2.15 -11.70 -5.17
N VAL A 42 -1.20 -12.62 -5.10
CA VAL A 42 0.10 -12.57 -5.78
C VAL A 42 0.31 -13.88 -6.52
N THR A 43 0.75 -13.79 -7.76
CA THR A 43 1.13 -14.93 -8.60
C THR A 43 2.49 -14.63 -9.23
N GLY A 44 3.54 -15.14 -8.62
CA GLY A 44 4.93 -15.05 -9.09
C GLY A 44 5.34 -16.26 -9.92
N GLY A 45 6.62 -16.60 -9.88
CA GLY A 45 7.18 -17.76 -10.59
C GLY A 45 6.73 -19.07 -9.97
N SER A 46 7.22 -19.35 -8.76
CA SER A 46 6.77 -20.49 -7.94
C SER A 46 5.87 -20.08 -6.78
N TYR A 47 5.81 -18.78 -6.47
CA TYR A 47 5.02 -18.26 -5.36
C TYR A 47 3.61 -17.91 -5.80
N THR A 48 2.60 -18.43 -5.10
CA THR A 48 1.21 -17.97 -5.24
C THR A 48 0.59 -17.82 -3.88
N ALA A 49 0.02 -16.65 -3.61
CA ALA A 49 -0.67 -16.35 -2.37
C ALA A 49 -1.97 -15.61 -2.66
N SER A 50 -3.00 -15.92 -1.88
CA SER A 50 -4.23 -15.14 -1.80
C SER A 50 -4.49 -14.88 -0.33
N VAL A 51 -4.41 -13.63 0.07
CA VAL A 51 -4.53 -13.24 1.48
C VAL A 51 -5.94 -12.73 1.78
N GLY A 52 -6.21 -12.61 3.08
CA GLY A 52 -7.49 -12.13 3.59
C GLY A 52 -7.76 -10.66 3.27
N LEU A 53 -8.70 -10.08 4.03
CA LEU A 53 -9.10 -8.69 3.86
C LEU A 53 -7.98 -7.76 4.35
N VAL A 54 -7.44 -6.94 3.46
CA VAL A 54 -6.40 -5.94 3.73
C VAL A 54 -7.05 -4.58 3.82
N ARG A 55 -6.95 -3.91 4.98
CA ARG A 55 -7.31 -2.50 5.12
C ARG A 55 -6.12 -1.63 4.74
N THR A 56 -6.32 -0.74 3.77
CA THR A 56 -5.29 0.14 3.21
C THR A 56 -5.80 1.56 3.05
N GLY A 57 -4.88 2.52 3.02
CA GLY A 57 -5.13 3.95 2.82
C GLY A 57 -3.99 4.61 2.04
N PRO A 58 -4.19 5.84 1.53
CA PRO A 58 -3.16 6.61 0.86
C PRO A 58 -2.02 6.96 1.84
N ARG A 59 -0.77 6.90 1.39
CA ARG A 59 0.43 7.26 2.20
C ARG A 59 1.69 7.35 1.37
N SER A 60 2.74 7.93 1.94
CA SER A 60 4.10 7.77 1.41
C SER A 60 4.59 6.34 1.56
N LEU A 61 5.16 5.80 0.50
CA LEU A 61 5.76 4.47 0.47
C LEU A 61 7.28 4.58 0.28
N PHE A 62 7.99 3.55 0.73
CA PHE A 62 9.43 3.37 0.48
C PHE A 62 10.30 4.58 0.85
N GLY A 63 9.91 5.34 1.89
CA GLY A 63 10.67 6.48 2.41
C GLY A 63 10.64 7.76 1.55
N GLY A 64 9.78 7.82 0.53
CA GLY A 64 9.75 8.95 -0.40
C GLY A 64 8.34 9.40 -0.74
N LEU A 65 7.87 8.95 -1.89
CA LEU A 65 6.76 9.59 -2.59
C LEU A 65 5.38 9.10 -2.12
N TYR A 66 4.44 10.05 -2.10
CA TYR A 66 3.06 9.82 -1.70
C TYR A 66 2.30 9.03 -2.77
N CYS A 67 1.76 7.90 -2.38
CA CYS A 67 1.01 6.99 -3.25
C CYS A 67 -0.48 7.09 -2.90
N ALA A 68 -1.22 7.81 -3.74
CA ALA A 68 -2.65 8.01 -3.60
C ALA A 68 -3.26 8.33 -4.97
N ALA A 69 -4.27 7.57 -5.37
CA ALA A 69 -4.99 7.87 -6.59
C ALA A 69 -5.86 9.12 -6.36
N ASP A 70 -5.89 10.03 -7.33
CA ASP A 70 -6.56 11.33 -7.21
C ASP A 70 -6.11 12.14 -5.97
N GLY A 71 -4.93 11.83 -5.40
CA GLY A 71 -4.38 12.46 -4.20
C GLY A 71 -4.99 12.01 -2.87
N VAL A 72 -6.06 11.22 -2.87
CA VAL A 72 -6.77 10.84 -1.63
C VAL A 72 -7.19 9.38 -1.56
N SER A 73 -7.29 8.66 -2.68
CA SER A 73 -7.79 7.29 -2.74
C SER A 73 -6.67 6.27 -2.50
N PRO A 74 -6.94 5.16 -1.79
CA PRO A 74 -5.99 4.05 -1.69
C PRO A 74 -5.76 3.43 -3.07
N THR A 75 -4.64 2.73 -3.18
CA THR A 75 -4.12 2.23 -4.46
C THR A 75 -3.70 0.75 -4.38
N PRO A 76 -3.60 0.03 -5.52
CA PRO A 76 -3.09 -1.33 -5.56
C PRO A 76 -1.73 -1.50 -4.87
N LEU A 77 -0.84 -0.51 -4.96
CA LEU A 77 0.47 -0.58 -4.32
C LEU A 77 0.40 -0.45 -2.80
N THR A 78 -0.43 0.49 -2.29
CA THR A 78 -0.64 0.60 -0.83
C THR A 78 -1.22 -0.69 -0.26
N ALA A 79 -2.17 -1.32 -0.98
CA ALA A 79 -2.74 -2.61 -0.62
C ALA A 79 -1.71 -3.74 -0.59
N LEU A 80 -0.80 -3.78 -1.57
CA LEU A 80 0.27 -4.80 -1.61
C LEU A 80 1.24 -4.66 -0.43
N VAL A 81 1.65 -3.42 -0.12
CA VAL A 81 2.56 -3.17 1.02
C VAL A 81 1.89 -3.50 2.35
N ASP A 82 0.59 -3.20 2.51
CA ASP A 82 -0.16 -3.63 3.69
C ASP A 82 -0.31 -5.15 3.75
N ALA A 83 -0.56 -5.80 2.62
CA ALA A 83 -0.63 -7.26 2.55
C ALA A 83 0.68 -7.91 2.99
N ASP A 84 1.83 -7.40 2.53
CA ASP A 84 3.15 -7.88 2.96
C ASP A 84 3.38 -7.66 4.46
N ARG A 85 3.05 -6.47 4.97
CA ARG A 85 3.21 -6.16 6.41
C ARG A 85 2.32 -7.04 7.30
N ILE A 86 1.08 -7.28 6.90
CA ILE A 86 0.08 -7.98 7.73
C ILE A 86 0.23 -9.50 7.62
N TYR A 87 0.43 -10.01 6.40
CA TYR A 87 0.39 -11.44 6.11
C TYR A 87 1.76 -12.04 5.81
N GLY A 88 2.82 -11.23 5.70
CA GLY A 88 4.18 -11.70 5.42
C GLY A 88 4.28 -12.32 4.02
N LEU A 89 4.21 -11.49 2.98
CA LEU A 89 4.37 -11.98 1.60
C LEU A 89 5.82 -12.35 1.27
N GLY A 90 6.75 -12.17 2.22
CA GLY A 90 8.18 -12.44 2.03
C GLY A 90 8.95 -11.24 1.48
N GLY A 91 8.38 -10.04 1.58
CA GLY A 91 9.00 -8.80 1.16
C GLY A 91 8.48 -8.30 -0.18
N VAL A 92 8.28 -6.99 -0.26
CA VAL A 92 7.93 -6.27 -1.47
C VAL A 92 8.96 -5.17 -1.71
N ARG A 93 9.54 -5.14 -2.92
CA ARG A 93 10.41 -4.04 -3.37
C ARG A 93 9.82 -3.36 -4.59
N ALA A 94 9.93 -2.05 -4.62
CA ALA A 94 9.56 -1.22 -5.74
C ALA A 94 10.56 -0.08 -5.91
N SER A 95 10.73 0.36 -7.14
CA SER A 95 11.56 1.51 -7.51
C SER A 95 10.68 2.60 -8.12
N TRP A 96 10.99 3.85 -7.82
CA TRP A 96 10.35 4.97 -8.51
C TRP A 96 10.84 5.05 -9.96
N ASP A 97 9.91 5.06 -10.91
CA ASP A 97 10.19 5.33 -12.31
C ASP A 97 9.89 6.81 -12.60
N THR A 98 10.95 7.56 -12.92
CA THR A 98 10.85 8.99 -13.22
C THR A 98 10.11 9.29 -14.53
N ALA A 99 10.05 8.33 -15.47
CA ALA A 99 9.39 8.54 -16.75
C ALA A 99 7.86 8.46 -16.61
N THR A 100 7.37 7.50 -15.85
CA THR A 100 5.93 7.33 -15.58
C THR A 100 5.46 8.10 -14.34
N GLN A 101 6.40 8.61 -13.54
CA GLN A 101 6.12 9.23 -12.24
C GLN A 101 5.24 8.31 -11.36
N ASP A 102 5.60 7.01 -11.34
CA ASP A 102 4.94 6.00 -10.53
C ASP A 102 5.98 4.98 -10.02
N TYR A 103 5.61 4.21 -9.01
CA TYR A 103 6.40 3.08 -8.55
C TYR A 103 6.18 1.86 -9.43
N VAL A 104 7.29 1.21 -9.79
CA VAL A 104 7.31 -0.08 -10.46
C VAL A 104 7.74 -1.14 -9.44
N VAL A 105 6.92 -2.17 -9.24
CA VAL A 105 7.27 -3.29 -8.35
C VAL A 105 8.34 -4.13 -9.02
N THR A 106 9.48 -4.28 -8.35
CA THR A 106 10.67 -4.98 -8.86
C THR A 106 10.82 -6.37 -8.26
N GLU A 107 10.25 -6.63 -7.08
CA GLU A 107 10.39 -7.92 -6.39
C GLU A 107 9.21 -8.16 -5.45
N ILE A 108 8.68 -9.38 -5.44
CA ILE A 108 7.75 -9.88 -4.40
C ILE A 108 8.20 -11.29 -4.03
N HIS A 109 8.37 -11.59 -2.74
CA HIS A 109 8.78 -12.94 -2.29
C HIS A 109 10.08 -13.46 -2.95
N GLY A 110 11.04 -12.58 -3.25
CA GLY A 110 12.27 -12.95 -3.98
C GLY A 110 12.09 -13.20 -5.48
N ASP A 111 10.86 -13.17 -6.02
CA ASP A 111 10.60 -13.24 -7.45
C ASP A 111 10.85 -11.85 -8.08
N VAL A 112 12.00 -11.72 -8.74
CA VAL A 112 12.50 -10.47 -9.32
C VAL A 112 11.92 -10.24 -10.73
N ALA A 113 11.48 -9.02 -11.00
CA ALA A 113 11.21 -8.52 -12.34
C ALA A 113 12.51 -8.10 -13.04
N ASP A 114 12.65 -8.48 -14.30
CA ASP A 114 13.83 -8.25 -15.13
C ASP A 114 13.42 -7.85 -16.57
N SER A 115 14.36 -7.90 -17.52
CA SER A 115 14.08 -7.56 -18.92
C SER A 115 13.08 -8.51 -19.60
N THR A 116 12.87 -9.70 -19.04
CA THR A 116 12.00 -10.74 -19.58
C THR A 116 10.70 -10.89 -18.81
N LYS A 117 10.61 -10.40 -17.56
CA LYS A 117 9.41 -10.50 -16.72
C LYS A 117 9.12 -9.20 -15.98
N LYS A 118 7.85 -8.84 -15.87
CA LYS A 118 7.39 -7.67 -15.13
C LYS A 118 6.21 -7.99 -14.22
N TRP A 119 6.18 -7.34 -13.05
CA TRP A 119 5.01 -7.37 -12.17
C TRP A 119 3.91 -6.45 -12.71
N ASN A 120 2.71 -7.00 -12.86
CA ASN A 120 1.53 -6.25 -13.29
C ASN A 120 0.44 -6.35 -12.24
N ALA A 121 -0.22 -5.23 -11.99
CA ALA A 121 -1.37 -5.16 -11.10
C ALA A 121 -2.68 -5.28 -11.89
N TYR A 122 -3.65 -5.93 -11.25
CA TYR A 122 -5.00 -6.13 -11.72
C TYR A 122 -5.97 -5.70 -10.64
N VAL A 123 -7.03 -5.00 -11.01
CA VAL A 123 -8.15 -4.65 -10.13
C VAL A 123 -9.40 -5.26 -10.73
N ASN A 124 -10.09 -6.11 -9.96
CA ASN A 124 -11.28 -6.84 -10.41
C ASN A 124 -11.05 -7.55 -11.74
N GLU A 125 -9.94 -8.30 -11.82
CA GLU A 125 -9.51 -9.11 -12.97
C GLU A 125 -9.09 -8.31 -14.21
N LYS A 126 -9.15 -6.97 -14.17
CA LYS A 126 -8.69 -6.10 -15.25
C LYS A 126 -7.31 -5.55 -14.96
N LYS A 127 -6.41 -5.64 -15.94
CA LYS A 127 -5.06 -5.07 -15.86
C LYS A 127 -5.17 -3.55 -15.76
N ILE A 128 -4.44 -2.95 -14.84
CA ILE A 128 -4.40 -1.49 -14.70
C ILE A 128 -3.54 -0.88 -15.82
N THR A 129 -3.88 0.33 -16.25
CA THR A 129 -3.15 1.05 -17.33
C THR A 129 -2.47 2.33 -16.84
N THR A 130 -2.96 2.93 -15.77
CA THR A 130 -2.51 4.24 -15.27
C THR A 130 -1.32 4.14 -14.31
N GLY A 131 -0.96 2.93 -13.87
CA GLY A 131 0.09 2.69 -12.88
C GLY A 131 -0.47 2.45 -11.46
N PRO A 132 0.28 1.77 -10.59
CA PRO A 132 -0.23 1.24 -9.33
C PRO A 132 -0.37 2.29 -8.20
N CYS A 133 0.17 3.51 -8.33
CA CYS A 133 -0.18 4.62 -7.44
C CYS A 133 -1.27 5.55 -7.98
N HIS A 134 -1.52 5.52 -9.29
CA HIS A 134 -2.55 6.38 -9.92
C HIS A 134 -3.88 5.66 -10.16
N THR A 135 -3.98 4.38 -9.79
CA THR A 135 -5.23 3.62 -9.89
C THR A 135 -5.95 3.59 -8.54
N ALA A 136 -7.18 4.12 -8.48
CA ALA A 136 -7.99 4.05 -7.27
C ALA A 136 -8.56 2.65 -7.05
N ILE A 137 -8.59 2.22 -5.79
CA ILE A 137 -9.31 1.03 -5.33
C ILE A 137 -10.34 1.40 -4.26
N LYS A 138 -11.40 0.62 -4.15
CA LYS A 138 -12.45 0.79 -3.13
C LYS A 138 -12.69 -0.49 -2.35
N GLY A 139 -13.44 -0.38 -1.26
CA GLY A 139 -13.83 -1.52 -0.44
C GLY A 139 -14.51 -2.61 -1.27
N GLY A 140 -14.08 -3.86 -1.09
CA GLY A 140 -14.57 -5.04 -1.79
C GLY A 140 -13.81 -5.40 -3.08
N ASP A 141 -12.93 -4.52 -3.57
CA ASP A 141 -12.15 -4.81 -4.78
C ASP A 141 -11.18 -6.00 -4.56
N LYS A 142 -10.90 -6.71 -5.66
CA LYS A 142 -9.88 -7.75 -5.74
C LYS A 142 -8.64 -7.19 -6.45
N VAL A 143 -7.54 -7.08 -5.73
CA VAL A 143 -6.24 -6.68 -6.27
C VAL A 143 -5.40 -7.93 -6.49
N ARG A 144 -4.91 -8.14 -7.72
CA ARG A 144 -4.00 -9.25 -8.05
C ARG A 144 -2.71 -8.71 -8.65
N TRP A 145 -1.58 -9.22 -8.18
CA TRP A 145 -0.26 -8.97 -8.75
C TRP A 145 0.23 -10.22 -9.47
N THR A 146 0.72 -10.07 -10.69
CA THR A 146 1.21 -11.21 -11.47
C THR A 146 2.51 -10.88 -12.18
N LEU A 147 3.49 -11.78 -12.03
CA LEU A 147 4.75 -11.72 -12.74
C LEU A 147 4.54 -12.32 -14.13
N GLU A 148 4.59 -11.48 -15.16
CA GLU A 148 4.30 -11.86 -16.54
C GLU A 148 5.53 -11.71 -17.41
N ALA A 149 5.68 -12.60 -18.38
CA ALA A 149 6.69 -12.43 -19.42
C ALA A 149 6.42 -11.14 -20.22
N VAL A 150 7.48 -10.38 -20.49
CA VAL A 150 7.46 -9.27 -21.43
C VAL A 150 7.38 -9.89 -22.82
N SER A 151 6.28 -9.65 -23.54
CA SER A 151 6.10 -10.09 -24.92
C SER A 151 7.24 -9.54 -25.77
N GLY A 152 8.21 -10.40 -26.11
CA GLY A 152 9.48 -10.02 -26.74
C GLY A 152 10.69 -10.83 -26.23
N ALA A 153 10.58 -11.46 -25.05
CA ALA A 153 11.55 -12.44 -24.60
C ALA A 153 11.43 -13.72 -25.44
N ALA A 154 12.14 -13.75 -26.58
CA ALA A 154 12.24 -14.93 -27.41
C ALA A 154 12.81 -16.08 -26.58
N SER A 155 11.99 -17.11 -26.36
CA SER A 155 12.44 -18.43 -25.91
C SER A 155 13.35 -19.04 -26.97
N GLY A 156 14.61 -18.63 -26.97
CA GLY A 156 15.66 -19.28 -27.74
C GLY A 156 16.02 -20.60 -27.10
N THR A 157 15.34 -21.68 -27.49
CA THR A 157 15.86 -23.06 -27.35
C THR A 157 15.23 -23.99 -28.38
N GLY A 158 16.05 -24.44 -29.33
CA GLY A 158 15.93 -25.78 -29.90
C GLY A 158 15.40 -25.90 -31.33
N THR A 159 16.21 -25.55 -32.32
CA THR A 159 16.16 -26.22 -33.62
C THR A 159 16.48 -27.70 -33.39
N ALA A 160 15.46 -28.54 -33.22
CA ALA A 160 15.62 -29.97 -33.33
C ALA A 160 15.85 -30.30 -34.81
N GLU A 161 17.11 -30.28 -35.22
CA GLU A 161 17.55 -30.81 -36.50
C GLU A 161 17.17 -32.30 -36.56
N ARG A 162 16.11 -32.59 -37.31
CA ARG A 162 15.59 -33.93 -37.52
C ARG A 162 16.61 -34.71 -38.36
N PRO A 163 17.24 -35.79 -37.86
CA PRO A 163 18.17 -36.55 -38.66
C PRO A 163 17.41 -37.25 -39.81
N PRO A 164 17.99 -37.37 -41.01
CA PRO A 164 17.32 -38.01 -42.14
C PRO A 164 17.06 -39.49 -41.84
N ARG A 165 15.79 -39.89 -41.95
CA ARG A 165 15.38 -41.30 -41.87
C ARG A 165 16.06 -42.08 -42.99
N ARG A 166 17.03 -42.93 -42.66
CA ARG A 166 17.50 -43.98 -43.57
C ARG A 166 16.35 -44.93 -43.87
N ARG A 167 15.92 -44.92 -45.13
CA ARG A 167 15.07 -45.93 -45.77
C ARG A 167 15.82 -47.27 -45.71
N ARG A 168 15.35 -48.22 -44.90
CA ARG A 168 15.77 -49.62 -45.03
C ARG A 168 15.03 -50.21 -46.22
N GLU A 169 15.76 -50.46 -47.29
CA GLU A 169 15.35 -51.42 -48.32
C GLU A 169 15.75 -52.81 -47.84
N ARG A 170 14.75 -53.68 -47.65
CA ARG A 170 14.77 -55.10 -48.02
C ARG A 170 13.39 -55.70 -47.82
#